data_AF-A0A1J4K420-F1
#
_entry.id   AF-A0A1J4K420-F1
#
_cell.length_a   1.000
_cell.length_b   1.000
_cell.length_c   1.000
_cell.angle_alpha   90.00
_cell.angle_beta   90.00
_cell.angle_gamma   90.00
#
_symmetry.space_group_name_H-M   'P 1'
#
loop_
_entity.id
_entity.type
_entity.pdbx_description
1 polymer ?
#
loop_
_entity_poly.entity_id
_entity_poly.type
_entity_poly.pdbx_seq_one_letter_code
_entity_poly.pdbx_strand_id
1 'polypeptide(L)'
;MNSSLHLSDLEQSRQFRYSRTPEKSFSTSFSSQKSEISAYHSQLSEIQKRTTKVQLYETKIANFERKLKEKKRHSNFSLKETLNHLDEEESKIEKLFYEIQQKQKDIKKRKIASDKTISEQKLKLLELEDESKRLTKSNEWANSTFAIRKSSNPISDAVLQMENQVAQIKMQSRNIRSKIFHYQKELLRISEAISPVRSQQYILRAKIDEALASSPKAESPIQNEMQKTVVLSVSEQFLALTKIQTQKNINKLLDRMTEIQDKKHKMTKKILTLKSQVNDSVVQSILDQASQYKEAIARRKKLENERLNSSYNAISKELEIEVERDSIREDWKEVQKQRDDAEKILNEKKELILKLEKNVVLNADIATSGPEAILDELITKIQKARYESIILKRTEALKETESRNKVDVESNISEVIENDEDFQNLMSEEQDIIHENLNNISISLDETNEEIAQLNDQLEKESEFFYQDDESEFSPEASLNFTNSIKSFSSMTNFTGSLTNTATNRFRQFIPLSPKMIVLNERIDYIQANIDKAQRKIEKKRNKVSKKEDLLNSLLNQLDLDNTKQFFMHDVFERIERSMKWLSQMTNTGLRTWRQLGSMIMPAINEWDTKVLLAALNEAQDLYVRYSLFCK
;
A
#
# COMPACT_ATOMS: atom_id res chain seq x y z
N MET A 1 -42.16 -34.21 30.51
CA MET A 1 -42.46 -34.24 31.97
C MET A 1 -42.86 -32.84 32.41
N ASN A 2 -43.82 -32.78 33.33
CA ASN A 2 -44.34 -31.61 34.08
C ASN A 2 -45.42 -30.75 33.40
N SER A 3 -46.63 -31.33 33.41
CA SER A 3 -47.92 -30.79 33.88
C SER A 3 -48.10 -29.28 34.06
N SER A 4 -49.02 -28.69 33.28
CA SER A 4 -49.74 -27.47 33.63
C SER A 4 -51.21 -27.81 33.92
N LEU A 5 -51.63 -27.48 35.15
CA LEU A 5 -52.96 -27.67 35.70
C LEU A 5 -54.03 -26.83 34.99
N HIS A 6 -55.17 -27.47 34.71
CA HIS A 6 -56.41 -26.85 34.28
C HIS A 6 -57.06 -26.08 35.44
N LEU A 7 -57.39 -24.80 35.21
CA LEU A 7 -58.15 -23.92 36.11
C LEU A 7 -59.61 -23.79 35.64
N SER A 8 -60.25 -24.93 35.38
CA SER A 8 -61.68 -25.01 35.01
C SER A 8 -62.60 -25.50 36.12
N ASP A 9 -62.09 -25.68 37.34
CA ASP A 9 -62.87 -26.11 38.51
C ASP A 9 -62.99 -24.97 39.53
N LEU A 10 -63.93 -24.03 39.35
CA LEU A 10 -64.49 -23.21 40.44
C LEU A 10 -65.69 -22.36 39.98
N GLU A 11 -66.71 -23.00 39.39
CA GLU A 11 -68.06 -22.43 39.36
C GLU A 11 -69.11 -23.49 39.66
N GLN A 12 -69.35 -23.73 40.96
CA GLN A 12 -70.62 -24.31 41.41
C GLN A 12 -71.11 -23.66 42.71
N SER A 13 -72.37 -23.22 42.63
CA SER A 13 -73.33 -23.01 43.72
C SER A 13 -73.29 -21.70 44.51
N ARG A 14 -74.29 -20.83 44.26
CA ARG A 14 -75.40 -20.57 45.20
C ARG A 14 -76.46 -19.67 44.56
N GLN A 15 -77.59 -20.28 44.21
CA GLN A 15 -78.84 -19.61 43.89
C GLN A 15 -79.46 -19.01 45.16
N PHE A 16 -79.86 -17.75 45.09
CA PHE A 16 -80.78 -17.14 46.06
C PHE A 16 -82.21 -17.60 45.76
N ARG A 17 -82.86 -18.28 46.71
CA ARG A 17 -84.33 -18.41 46.78
C ARG A 17 -84.83 -17.55 47.94
N TYR A 18 -85.72 -16.61 47.64
CA TYR A 18 -86.59 -15.97 48.64
C TYR A 18 -87.83 -16.84 48.84
N SER A 19 -88.05 -17.35 50.04
CA SER A 19 -89.33 -17.95 50.47
C SER A 19 -90.02 -17.03 51.46
N ARG A 20 -91.20 -16.52 51.06
CA ARG A 20 -92.22 -15.88 51.89
C ARG A 20 -92.94 -16.93 52.73
N THR A 21 -93.05 -16.72 54.03
CA THR A 21 -94.22 -17.01 54.88
C THR A 21 -94.10 -16.26 56.21
N PRO A 22 -95.20 -15.66 56.73
CA PRO A 22 -95.37 -15.44 58.15
C PRO A 22 -96.63 -16.16 58.68
N GLU A 23 -96.50 -16.88 59.80
CA GLU A 23 -97.63 -17.44 60.54
C GLU A 23 -98.13 -16.49 61.64
N LYS A 24 -99.40 -16.14 61.49
CA LYS A 24 -100.53 -16.09 62.45
C LYS A 24 -100.31 -15.96 63.97
N SER A 25 -100.96 -14.89 64.47
CA SER A 25 -102.01 -14.81 65.53
C SER A 25 -101.70 -14.92 67.03
N PHE A 26 -102.30 -13.93 67.74
CA PHE A 26 -102.89 -13.83 69.10
C PHE A 26 -102.20 -12.71 69.90
N SER A 27 -102.82 -11.80 70.67
CA SER A 27 -104.19 -11.28 70.88
C SER A 27 -104.07 -10.29 72.06
N THR A 28 -104.77 -9.13 72.03
CA THR A 28 -105.39 -8.39 73.19
C THR A 28 -104.55 -8.14 74.47
N SER A 29 -104.49 -6.99 75.15
CA SER A 29 -105.31 -5.76 75.23
C SER A 29 -104.73 -4.85 76.34
N PHE A 30 -105.17 -3.57 76.37
CA PHE A 30 -104.99 -2.53 77.42
C PHE A 30 -103.57 -1.94 77.59
N SER A 31 -103.36 -0.65 77.84
CA SER A 31 -104.17 0.56 77.92
C SER A 31 -103.21 1.74 78.09
N SER A 32 -103.60 2.93 77.60
CA SER A 32 -103.14 4.26 78.01
C SER A 32 -101.63 4.43 78.28
N GLN A 33 -100.90 5.24 77.52
CA GLN A 33 -100.92 6.68 77.76
C GLN A 33 -100.31 7.40 76.54
N LYS A 34 -101.13 8.28 75.95
CA LYS A 34 -100.71 9.28 74.98
C LYS A 34 -100.00 10.40 75.75
N SER A 35 -98.67 10.47 75.70
CA SER A 35 -97.95 11.75 75.84
C SER A 35 -96.45 11.69 75.52
N GLU A 36 -95.81 10.51 75.45
CA GLU A 36 -94.36 10.43 75.13
C GLU A 36 -94.04 10.18 73.64
N ILE A 37 -95.02 9.74 72.84
CA ILE A 37 -94.80 9.27 71.46
C ILE A 37 -94.30 10.39 70.53
N SER A 38 -94.60 11.66 70.80
CA SER A 38 -94.20 12.76 69.93
C SER A 38 -92.69 13.07 69.97
N ALA A 39 -92.02 12.92 71.12
CA ALA A 39 -90.59 13.17 71.24
C ALA A 39 -89.77 12.00 70.65
N TYR A 40 -90.21 10.75 70.90
CA TYR A 40 -89.58 9.56 70.35
C TYR A 40 -89.73 9.44 68.83
N HIS A 41 -90.84 9.89 68.24
CA HIS A 41 -91.01 9.85 66.78
C HIS A 41 -90.13 10.88 66.04
N SER A 42 -89.90 12.05 66.65
CA SER A 42 -88.95 13.04 66.12
C SER A 42 -87.51 12.51 66.17
N GLN A 43 -87.11 11.91 67.31
CA GLN A 43 -85.79 11.29 67.44
C GLN A 43 -85.63 10.08 66.51
N LEU A 44 -86.64 9.24 66.32
CA LEU A 44 -86.60 8.13 65.36
C LEU A 44 -86.47 8.62 63.92
N SER A 45 -87.15 9.72 63.55
CA SER A 45 -87.03 10.33 62.23
C SER A 45 -85.63 10.90 61.99
N GLU A 46 -85.02 11.53 62.99
CA GLU A 46 -83.62 11.96 62.91
C GLU A 46 -82.65 10.79 62.82
N ILE A 47 -82.86 9.72 63.60
CA ILE A 47 -82.06 8.50 63.52
C ILE A 47 -82.19 7.86 62.15
N GLN A 48 -83.40 7.78 61.58
CA GLN A 48 -83.64 7.27 60.22
C GLN A 48 -82.99 8.14 59.14
N LYS A 49 -83.00 9.48 59.29
CA LYS A 49 -82.29 10.39 58.39
C LYS A 49 -80.77 10.25 58.51
N ARG A 50 -80.25 9.95 59.71
CA ARG A 50 -78.83 9.69 59.93
C ARG A 50 -78.43 8.32 59.37
N THR A 51 -79.21 7.27 59.59
CA THR A 51 -78.91 5.93 59.05
C THR A 51 -79.01 5.88 57.53
N THR A 52 -79.98 6.57 56.92
CA THR A 52 -80.05 6.70 55.44
C THR A 52 -78.86 7.49 54.88
N LYS A 53 -78.39 8.55 55.57
CA LYS A 53 -77.13 9.23 55.21
C LYS A 53 -75.92 8.31 55.33
N VAL A 54 -75.82 7.52 56.41
CA VAL A 54 -74.74 6.55 56.60
C VAL A 54 -74.76 5.49 55.49
N GLN A 55 -75.91 4.91 55.16
CA GLN A 55 -76.06 3.96 54.05
C GLN A 55 -75.68 4.60 52.70
N LEU A 56 -75.99 5.88 52.50
CA LEU A 56 -75.60 6.62 51.31
C LEU A 56 -74.08 6.90 51.26
N TYR A 57 -73.43 7.07 52.42
CA TYR A 57 -71.97 7.13 52.50
C TYR A 57 -71.32 5.76 52.30
N GLU A 58 -71.88 4.68 52.85
CA GLU A 58 -71.40 3.31 52.63
C GLU A 58 -71.47 2.91 51.16
N THR A 59 -72.57 3.20 50.48
CA THR A 59 -72.70 2.95 49.03
C THR A 59 -71.75 3.80 48.20
N LYS A 60 -71.48 5.06 48.61
CA LYS A 60 -70.44 5.88 47.98
C LYS A 60 -69.04 5.29 48.20
N ILE A 61 -68.70 4.87 49.41
CA ILE A 61 -67.41 4.24 49.74
C ILE A 61 -67.23 2.95 48.92
N ALA A 62 -68.23 2.07 48.89
CA ALA A 62 -68.19 0.84 48.10
C ALA A 62 -68.02 1.11 46.58
N ASN A 63 -68.67 2.15 46.06
CA ASN A 63 -68.48 2.58 44.67
C ASN A 63 -67.08 3.16 44.41
N PHE A 64 -66.52 3.93 45.36
CA PHE A 64 -65.14 4.40 45.27
C PHE A 64 -64.15 3.24 45.31
N GLU A 65 -64.33 2.27 46.20
CA GLU A 65 -63.49 1.07 46.26
C GLU A 65 -63.55 0.26 44.97
N ARG A 66 -64.75 0.08 44.39
CA ARG A 66 -64.91 -0.60 43.10
C ARG A 66 -64.17 0.15 41.99
N LYS A 67 -64.37 1.47 41.88
CA LYS A 67 -63.65 2.32 40.90
C LYS A 67 -62.14 2.28 41.11
N LEU A 68 -61.67 2.24 42.35
CA LEU A 68 -60.25 2.19 42.68
C LEU A 68 -59.64 0.83 42.32
N LYS A 69 -60.35 -0.28 42.59
CA LYS A 69 -59.96 -1.62 42.16
C LYS A 69 -59.94 -1.76 40.64
N GLU A 70 -60.91 -1.18 39.95
CA GLU A 70 -61.00 -1.20 38.49
C GLU A 70 -59.88 -0.37 37.85
N LYS A 71 -59.63 0.84 38.35
CA LYS A 71 -58.46 1.65 37.95
C LYS A 71 -57.14 0.92 38.21
N LYS A 72 -56.99 0.25 39.35
CA LYS A 72 -55.79 -0.54 39.67
C LYS A 72 -55.61 -1.71 38.70
N ARG A 73 -56.69 -2.42 38.34
CA ARG A 73 -56.64 -3.50 37.34
C ARG A 73 -56.28 -2.98 35.96
N HIS A 74 -56.90 -1.89 35.53
CA HIS A 74 -56.63 -1.27 34.23
C HIS A 74 -55.19 -0.75 34.14
N SER A 75 -54.72 -0.07 35.20
CA SER A 75 -53.33 0.37 35.30
C SER A 75 -52.37 -0.80 35.27
N ASN A 76 -52.60 -1.87 36.03
CA ASN A 76 -51.73 -3.05 36.02
C ASN A 76 -51.73 -3.77 34.67
N PHE A 77 -52.88 -3.82 33.98
CA PHE A 77 -52.97 -4.43 32.65
C PHE A 77 -52.18 -3.61 31.63
N SER A 78 -52.37 -2.29 31.61
CA SER A 78 -51.61 -1.36 30.75
C SER A 78 -50.11 -1.41 31.04
N LEU A 79 -49.71 -1.50 32.31
CA LEU A 79 -48.30 -1.62 32.70
C LEU A 79 -47.71 -2.97 32.26
N LYS A 80 -48.50 -4.05 32.31
CA LYS A 80 -48.07 -5.36 31.81
C LYS A 80 -47.95 -5.40 30.28
N GLU A 81 -48.87 -4.74 29.58
CA GLU A 81 -48.84 -4.64 28.12
C GLU A 81 -47.65 -3.81 27.63
N THR A 82 -47.34 -2.70 28.31
CA THR A 82 -46.13 -1.91 28.03
C THR A 82 -44.86 -2.67 28.37
N LEU A 83 -44.83 -3.45 29.45
CA LEU A 83 -43.68 -4.30 29.78
C LEU A 83 -43.43 -5.37 28.70
N ASN A 84 -44.49 -6.07 28.26
CA ASN A 84 -44.38 -7.07 27.21
C ASN A 84 -43.89 -6.45 25.88
N HIS A 85 -44.35 -5.25 25.55
CA HIS A 85 -43.88 -4.53 24.36
C HIS A 85 -42.39 -4.19 24.47
N LEU A 86 -41.92 -3.75 25.64
CA LEU A 86 -40.51 -3.48 25.89
C LEU A 86 -39.67 -4.76 25.76
N ASP A 87 -40.13 -5.89 26.30
CA ASP A 87 -39.43 -7.18 26.18
C ASP A 87 -39.33 -7.63 24.70
N GLU A 88 -40.38 -7.40 23.90
CA GLU A 88 -40.36 -7.67 22.46
C GLU A 88 -39.39 -6.75 21.70
N GLU A 89 -39.32 -5.47 22.07
CA GLU A 89 -38.35 -4.53 21.49
C GLU A 89 -36.92 -4.87 21.89
N GLU A 90 -36.68 -5.24 23.15
CA GLU A 90 -35.38 -5.71 23.64
C GLU A 90 -34.92 -6.94 22.86
N SER A 91 -35.79 -7.94 22.68
CA SER A 91 -35.48 -9.13 21.86
C SER A 91 -35.17 -8.79 20.40
N LYS A 92 -35.85 -7.79 19.81
CA LYS A 92 -35.53 -7.31 18.45
C LYS A 92 -34.18 -6.61 18.41
N ILE A 93 -33.86 -5.78 19.40
CA ILE A 93 -32.58 -5.08 19.51
C ILE A 93 -31.44 -6.08 19.67
N GLU A 94 -31.59 -7.12 20.51
CA GLU A 94 -30.59 -8.18 20.67
C GLU A 94 -30.30 -8.93 19.38
N LYS A 95 -31.35 -9.27 18.60
CA LYS A 95 -31.18 -9.90 17.29
C LYS A 95 -30.43 -9.01 16.31
N LEU A 96 -30.79 -7.72 16.24
CA LEU A 96 -30.10 -6.75 15.40
C LEU A 96 -28.63 -6.57 15.83
N PHE A 97 -28.37 -6.53 17.13
CA PHE A 97 -27.02 -6.45 17.68
C PHE A 97 -26.16 -7.66 17.26
N TYR A 98 -26.74 -8.86 17.32
CA TYR A 98 -26.06 -10.09 16.90
C TYR A 98 -25.76 -10.09 15.39
N GLU A 99 -26.72 -9.64 14.56
CA GLU A 99 -26.50 -9.47 13.11
C GLU A 99 -25.40 -8.45 12.80
N ILE A 100 -25.39 -7.31 13.49
CA ILE A 100 -24.35 -6.29 13.34
C ILE A 100 -22.98 -6.84 13.71
N GLN A 101 -22.86 -7.60 14.80
CA GLN A 101 -21.59 -8.24 15.18
C GLN A 101 -21.11 -9.23 14.11
N GLN A 102 -22.01 -10.04 13.53
CA GLN A 102 -21.63 -10.96 12.45
C GLN A 102 -21.18 -10.20 11.20
N LYS A 103 -21.92 -9.17 10.79
CA LYS A 103 -21.51 -8.29 9.67
C LYS A 103 -20.16 -7.64 9.92
N GLN A 104 -19.87 -7.21 11.15
CA GLN A 104 -18.57 -6.63 11.50
C GLN A 104 -17.43 -7.66 11.40
N LYS A 105 -17.66 -8.91 11.83
CA LYS A 105 -16.70 -10.00 11.67
C LYS A 105 -16.43 -10.30 10.19
N ASP A 106 -17.47 -10.30 9.36
CA ASP A 106 -17.35 -10.53 7.92
C ASP A 106 -16.63 -9.39 7.20
N ILE A 107 -16.91 -8.14 7.57
CA ILE A 107 -16.20 -6.95 7.05
C ILE A 107 -14.72 -7.04 7.43
N LYS A 108 -14.37 -7.39 8.67
CA LYS A 108 -12.97 -7.59 9.07
C LYS A 108 -12.28 -8.68 8.24
N LYS A 109 -12.94 -9.82 8.00
CA LYS A 109 -12.39 -10.89 7.13
C LYS A 109 -12.19 -10.43 5.70
N ARG A 110 -13.17 -9.70 5.12
CA ARG A 110 -13.05 -9.14 3.76
C ARG A 110 -11.94 -8.11 3.66
N LYS A 111 -11.77 -7.26 4.67
CA LYS A 111 -10.67 -6.29 4.74
C LYS A 111 -9.31 -7.00 4.74
N ILE A 112 -9.12 -8.00 5.59
CA ILE A 112 -7.87 -8.79 5.63
C ILE A 112 -7.59 -9.46 4.27
N ALA A 113 -8.61 -10.03 3.62
CA ALA A 113 -8.47 -10.61 2.28
C ALA A 113 -8.09 -9.56 1.23
N SER A 114 -8.74 -8.40 1.26
CA SER A 114 -8.42 -7.27 0.39
C SER A 114 -6.98 -6.77 0.60
N ASP A 115 -6.58 -6.56 1.85
CA ASP A 115 -5.23 -6.11 2.20
C ASP A 115 -4.17 -7.11 1.73
N LYS A 116 -4.44 -8.41 1.84
CA LYS A 116 -3.60 -9.47 1.27
C LYS A 116 -3.49 -9.34 -0.25
N THR A 117 -4.61 -9.20 -0.97
CA THR A 117 -4.57 -9.02 -2.44
C THR A 117 -3.85 -7.74 -2.86
N ILE A 118 -3.99 -6.64 -2.11
CA ILE A 118 -3.27 -5.38 -2.36
C ILE A 118 -1.77 -5.58 -2.13
N SER A 119 -1.37 -6.31 -1.08
CA SER A 119 0.03 -6.60 -0.82
C SER A 119 0.66 -7.47 -1.92
N GLU A 120 -0.07 -8.48 -2.43
CA GLU A 120 0.36 -9.31 -3.56
C GLU A 120 0.48 -8.48 -4.85
N GLN A 121 -0.46 -7.57 -5.12
CA GLN A 121 -0.40 -6.66 -6.27
C GLN A 121 0.77 -5.68 -6.15
N LYS A 122 1.03 -5.12 -4.95
CA LYS A 122 2.19 -4.26 -4.68
C LYS A 122 3.50 -5.01 -4.94
N LEU A 123 3.61 -6.26 -4.49
CA LEU A 123 4.78 -7.11 -4.75
C LEU A 123 4.97 -7.32 -6.25
N LYS A 124 3.90 -7.63 -6.98
CA LYS A 124 3.95 -7.81 -8.44
C LYS A 124 4.33 -6.54 -9.19
N LEU A 125 3.87 -5.37 -8.73
CA LEU A 125 4.27 -4.09 -9.29
C LEU A 125 5.75 -3.79 -9.03
N LEU A 126 6.26 -4.11 -7.83
CA LEU A 126 7.69 -4.03 -7.50
C LEU A 126 8.52 -4.95 -8.41
N GLU A 127 8.07 -6.18 -8.65
CA GLU A 127 8.74 -7.11 -9.58
C GLU A 127 8.76 -6.55 -11.02
N LEU A 128 7.64 -5.99 -11.49
CA LEU A 128 7.55 -5.36 -12.81
C LEU A 128 8.40 -4.09 -12.91
N GLU A 129 8.50 -3.31 -11.83
CA GLU A 129 9.36 -2.13 -11.78
C GLU A 129 10.83 -2.54 -11.82
N ASP A 130 11.23 -3.58 -11.09
CA ASP A 130 12.58 -4.14 -11.13
C ASP A 130 12.89 -4.78 -12.50
N GLU A 131 11.91 -5.42 -13.13
CA GLU A 131 12.03 -5.92 -14.50
C GLU A 131 12.18 -4.76 -15.50
N SER A 132 11.39 -3.70 -15.36
CA SER A 132 11.51 -2.48 -16.16
C SER A 132 12.87 -1.79 -15.96
N LYS A 133 13.37 -1.69 -14.72
CA LYS A 133 14.72 -1.20 -14.40
C LYS A 133 15.82 -2.08 -14.99
N ARG A 134 15.61 -3.40 -15.02
CA ARG A 134 16.53 -4.34 -15.68
C ARG A 134 16.50 -4.21 -17.18
N LEU A 135 15.31 -4.06 -17.78
CA LEU A 135 15.12 -3.86 -19.21
C LEU A 135 15.69 -2.51 -19.65
N THR A 136 15.49 -1.44 -18.90
CA THR A 136 16.11 -0.13 -19.16
C THR A 136 17.62 -0.18 -19.01
N LYS A 137 18.18 -0.82 -17.97
CA LYS A 137 19.64 -1.07 -17.90
C LYS A 137 20.16 -1.95 -19.02
N SER A 138 19.40 -2.97 -19.44
CA SER A 138 19.74 -3.81 -20.59
C SER A 138 19.63 -3.05 -21.89
N ASN A 139 18.68 -2.12 -22.02
CA ASN A 139 18.54 -1.24 -23.17
C ASN A 139 19.58 -0.14 -23.16
N GLU A 140 20.00 0.39 -22.02
CA GLU A 140 21.11 1.32 -21.90
C GLU A 140 22.42 0.60 -22.20
N TRP A 141 22.61 -0.62 -21.70
CA TRP A 141 23.74 -1.46 -22.07
C TRP A 141 23.71 -1.81 -23.55
N ALA A 142 22.56 -2.17 -24.12
CA ALA A 142 22.40 -2.40 -25.55
C ALA A 142 22.63 -1.09 -26.32
N ASN A 143 22.08 0.03 -25.90
CA ASN A 143 22.30 1.34 -26.52
C ASN A 143 23.70 1.88 -26.28
N SER A 144 24.48 1.33 -25.34
CA SER A 144 25.88 1.68 -25.06
C SER A 144 26.87 0.70 -25.70
N THR A 145 26.47 -0.55 -25.93
CA THR A 145 27.25 -1.63 -26.57
C THR A 145 27.01 -1.62 -28.07
N PHE A 146 25.74 -1.42 -28.46
CA PHE A 146 25.25 -0.99 -29.76
C PHE A 146 25.00 0.52 -29.80
N ALA A 147 25.59 1.31 -28.88
CA ALA A 147 25.96 2.69 -29.21
C ALA A 147 26.91 2.53 -30.37
N ILE A 148 26.33 2.55 -31.57
CA ILE A 148 27.02 2.76 -32.81
C ILE A 148 27.90 3.97 -32.50
N ARG A 149 29.20 3.72 -32.36
CA ARG A 149 30.19 4.78 -32.33
C ARG A 149 29.77 5.71 -33.45
N LYS A 150 29.55 7.00 -33.17
CA LYS A 150 29.36 8.04 -34.19
C LYS A 150 30.59 8.21 -35.12
N SER A 151 31.45 7.19 -35.19
CA SER A 151 32.46 6.99 -36.23
C SER A 151 31.96 5.87 -37.15
N SER A 152 31.47 6.26 -38.32
CA SER A 152 31.38 5.44 -39.55
C SER A 152 30.71 4.08 -39.39
N ASN A 153 29.39 4.04 -39.41
CA ASN A 153 28.67 2.81 -39.73
C ASN A 153 28.56 2.73 -41.27
N PRO A 154 29.23 1.76 -41.94
CA PRO A 154 29.23 1.68 -43.41
C PRO A 154 27.83 1.45 -43.99
N ILE A 155 26.88 0.97 -43.19
CA ILE A 155 25.49 0.74 -43.59
C ILE A 155 24.71 2.05 -43.69
N SER A 156 24.88 2.98 -42.74
CA SER A 156 24.17 4.26 -42.77
C SER A 156 24.68 5.15 -43.89
N ASP A 157 26.00 5.22 -44.08
CA ASP A 157 26.61 5.96 -45.18
C ASP A 157 26.31 5.31 -46.53
N ALA A 158 26.28 3.97 -46.63
CA ALA A 158 25.89 3.28 -47.87
C ALA A 158 24.41 3.49 -48.19
N VAL A 159 23.51 3.50 -47.20
CA VAL A 159 22.09 3.78 -47.41
C VAL A 159 21.88 5.23 -47.84
N LEU A 160 22.50 6.20 -47.17
CA LEU A 160 22.47 7.62 -47.59
C LEU A 160 23.09 7.83 -48.98
N GLN A 161 24.20 7.16 -49.28
CA GLN A 161 24.83 7.21 -50.60
C GLN A 161 23.95 6.57 -51.67
N MET A 162 23.25 5.48 -51.36
CA MET A 162 22.27 4.85 -52.26
C MET A 162 21.06 5.74 -52.48
N GLU A 163 20.52 6.37 -51.45
CA GLU A 163 19.41 7.34 -51.60
C GLU A 163 19.82 8.49 -52.51
N ASN A 164 21.05 8.99 -52.36
CA ASN A 164 21.58 10.06 -53.18
C ASN A 164 21.81 9.60 -54.64
N GLN A 165 22.31 8.37 -54.85
CA GLN A 165 22.43 7.77 -56.19
C GLN A 165 21.06 7.52 -56.84
N VAL A 166 20.06 7.07 -56.08
CA VAL A 166 18.68 6.90 -56.56
C VAL A 166 18.06 8.24 -56.93
N ALA A 167 18.31 9.30 -56.15
CA ALA A 167 17.89 10.66 -56.47
C ALA A 167 18.52 11.16 -57.77
N GLN A 168 19.83 10.93 -57.98
CA GLN A 168 20.51 11.27 -59.23
C GLN A 168 19.94 10.51 -60.43
N ILE A 169 19.68 9.20 -60.30
CA ILE A 169 19.07 8.38 -61.35
C ILE A 169 17.66 8.88 -61.68
N LYS A 170 16.86 9.27 -60.67
CA LYS A 170 15.53 9.87 -60.89
C LYS A 170 15.63 11.20 -61.66
N MET A 171 16.59 12.06 -61.33
CA MET A 171 16.83 13.31 -62.05
C MET A 171 17.26 13.08 -63.50
N GLN A 172 18.20 12.15 -63.73
CA GLN A 172 18.64 11.77 -65.08
C GLN A 172 17.50 11.16 -65.90
N SER A 173 16.66 10.30 -65.29
CA SER A 173 15.46 9.75 -65.93
C SER A 173 14.47 10.85 -66.36
N ARG A 174 14.28 11.87 -65.52
CA ARG A 174 13.43 13.03 -65.84
C ARG A 174 14.01 13.86 -66.99
N ASN A 175 15.33 14.06 -67.00
CA ASN A 175 16.04 14.80 -68.05
C ASN A 175 16.01 14.04 -69.39
N ILE A 176 16.22 12.73 -69.39
CA ILE A 176 16.07 11.87 -70.58
C ILE A 176 14.64 11.90 -71.10
N ARG A 177 13.62 11.80 -70.23
CA ARG A 177 12.21 11.94 -70.64
C ARG A 177 11.92 13.29 -71.28
N SER A 178 12.46 14.38 -70.74
CA SER A 178 12.32 15.72 -71.32
C SER A 178 12.98 15.81 -72.71
N LYS A 179 14.17 15.23 -72.89
CA LYS A 179 14.85 15.17 -74.19
C LYS A 179 14.09 14.32 -75.21
N ILE A 180 13.55 13.16 -74.79
CA ILE A 180 12.69 12.33 -75.66
C ILE A 180 11.48 13.13 -76.12
N PHE A 181 10.81 13.83 -75.19
CA PHE A 181 9.64 14.65 -75.53
C PHE A 181 10.00 15.80 -76.48
N HIS A 182 11.15 16.46 -76.26
CA HIS A 182 11.65 17.49 -77.16
C HIS A 182 11.91 16.96 -78.57
N TYR A 183 12.60 15.82 -78.70
CA TYR A 183 12.85 15.21 -80.01
C TYR A 183 11.58 14.69 -80.68
N GLN A 184 10.61 14.15 -79.92
CA GLN A 184 9.31 13.79 -80.46
C GLN A 184 8.55 15.01 -80.99
N LYS A 185 8.60 16.13 -80.28
CA LYS A 185 7.97 17.39 -80.73
C LYS A 185 8.64 17.97 -81.98
N GLU A 186 9.97 17.94 -82.05
CA GLU A 186 10.71 18.38 -83.23
C GLU A 186 10.47 17.46 -84.44
N LEU A 187 10.38 16.14 -84.25
CA LEU A 187 9.95 15.22 -85.30
C LEU A 187 8.53 15.54 -85.80
N LEU A 188 7.62 15.90 -84.90
CA LEU A 188 6.27 16.32 -85.27
C LEU A 188 6.30 17.60 -86.12
N ARG A 189 7.05 18.63 -85.69
CA ARG A 189 7.24 19.88 -86.45
C ARG A 189 7.84 19.65 -87.83
N ILE A 190 8.85 18.80 -87.93
CA ILE A 190 9.45 18.43 -89.22
C ILE A 190 8.42 17.70 -90.09
N SER A 191 7.61 16.80 -89.50
CA SER A 191 6.56 16.10 -90.24
C SER A 191 5.46 17.05 -90.73
N GLU A 192 5.07 18.04 -89.93
CA GLU A 192 4.13 19.09 -90.30
C GLU A 192 4.71 19.99 -91.40
N ALA A 193 5.99 20.37 -91.31
CA ALA A 193 6.67 21.17 -92.33
C ALA A 193 6.86 20.43 -93.67
N ILE A 194 7.00 19.10 -93.64
CA ILE A 194 7.09 18.25 -94.84
C ILE A 194 5.70 18.01 -95.46
N SER A 195 4.61 18.17 -94.71
CA SER A 195 3.25 17.92 -95.19
C SER A 195 2.85 18.82 -96.38
N PRO A 196 3.10 20.15 -96.38
CA PRO A 196 2.91 21.02 -97.55
C PRO A 196 3.74 20.55 -98.75
N VAL A 197 4.98 20.13 -98.55
CA VAL A 197 5.87 19.65 -99.64
C VAL A 197 5.30 18.38 -100.28
N ARG A 198 4.77 17.44 -99.48
CA ARG A 198 4.07 16.26 -100.00
C ARG A 198 2.80 16.64 -100.76
N SER A 199 2.00 17.56 -100.22
CA SER A 199 0.79 18.04 -100.91
C SER A 199 1.11 18.71 -102.24
N GLN A 200 2.18 19.52 -102.30
CA GLN A 200 2.68 20.13 -103.52
C GLN A 200 3.22 19.09 -104.51
N GLN A 201 3.90 18.04 -104.03
CA GLN A 201 4.30 16.91 -104.88
C GLN A 201 3.10 16.16 -105.47
N TYR A 202 2.04 15.94 -104.70
CA TYR A 202 0.80 15.32 -105.21
C TYR A 202 0.10 16.23 -106.24
N ILE A 203 0.02 17.53 -105.98
CA ILE A 203 -0.56 18.50 -106.94
C ILE A 203 0.28 18.56 -108.22
N LEU A 204 1.61 18.59 -108.10
CA LEU A 204 2.51 18.58 -109.26
C LEU A 204 2.41 17.28 -110.04
N ARG A 205 2.32 16.12 -109.38
CA ARG A 205 2.07 14.84 -110.06
C ARG A 205 0.72 14.82 -110.76
N ALA A 206 -0.35 15.26 -110.11
CA ALA A 206 -1.67 15.35 -110.72
C ALA A 206 -1.67 16.29 -111.94
N LYS A 207 -0.98 17.43 -111.88
CA LYS A 207 -0.81 18.35 -113.01
C LYS A 207 0.06 17.76 -114.13
N ILE A 208 1.08 16.98 -113.80
CA ILE A 208 1.91 16.26 -114.78
C ILE A 208 1.07 15.17 -115.47
N ASP A 209 0.28 14.42 -114.71
CA ASP A 209 -0.60 13.37 -115.24
C ASP A 209 -1.72 13.98 -116.12
N GLU A 210 -2.27 15.13 -115.73
CA GLU A 210 -3.24 15.91 -116.52
C GLU A 210 -2.61 16.50 -117.80
N ALA A 211 -1.36 16.98 -117.74
CA ALA A 211 -0.62 17.45 -118.91
C ALA A 211 -0.24 16.31 -119.87
N LEU A 212 0.04 15.12 -119.35
CA LEU A 212 0.28 13.90 -120.14
C LEU A 212 -1.02 13.39 -120.80
N ALA A 213 -2.18 13.60 -120.16
CA ALA A 213 -3.48 13.26 -120.71
C ALA A 213 -4.02 14.29 -121.74
N SER A 214 -3.54 15.53 -121.73
CA SER A 214 -4.09 16.66 -122.52
C SER A 214 -3.21 17.15 -123.68
N SER A 215 -2.05 16.56 -123.94
CA SER A 215 -1.17 16.98 -125.05
C SER A 215 -1.39 16.13 -126.32
N PRO A 216 -1.85 16.71 -127.45
CA PRO A 216 -1.57 16.16 -128.77
C PRO A 216 -0.11 16.45 -129.16
N LYS A 217 0.45 15.57 -129.99
CA LYS A 217 1.84 15.58 -130.47
C LYS A 217 2.17 16.88 -131.24
N ALA A 218 3.29 17.53 -130.88
CA ALA A 218 4.41 17.90 -131.76
C ALA A 218 5.32 18.94 -131.08
N GLU A 219 6.63 18.65 -130.99
CA GLU A 219 7.78 19.54 -131.39
C GLU A 219 9.11 19.15 -130.69
N SER A 220 10.09 18.77 -131.53
CA SER A 220 11.53 18.52 -131.29
C SER A 220 11.95 17.43 -130.27
N PRO A 221 12.41 16.23 -130.71
CA PRO A 221 12.68 15.11 -129.77
C PRO A 221 14.04 15.19 -129.05
N ILE A 222 15.05 15.87 -129.60
CA ILE A 222 16.44 15.51 -129.25
C ILE A 222 17.02 16.35 -128.10
N GLN A 223 16.63 17.62 -127.93
CA GLN A 223 17.14 18.46 -126.82
C GLN A 223 16.33 18.32 -125.52
N ASN A 224 15.04 18.01 -125.62
CA ASN A 224 14.14 17.89 -124.47
C ASN A 224 14.26 16.52 -123.76
N GLU A 225 14.58 15.45 -124.50
CA GLU A 225 14.92 14.14 -123.90
C GLU A 225 16.28 14.17 -123.21
N MET A 226 17.29 14.83 -123.77
CA MET A 226 18.60 14.96 -123.12
C MET A 226 18.52 15.78 -121.81
N GLN A 227 17.79 16.90 -121.79
CA GLN A 227 17.61 17.66 -120.56
C GLN A 227 16.77 16.91 -119.52
N LYS A 228 15.71 16.20 -119.92
CA LYS A 228 14.93 15.34 -119.00
C LYS A 228 15.74 14.17 -118.47
N THR A 229 16.54 13.50 -119.29
CA THR A 229 17.40 12.39 -118.85
C THR A 229 18.51 12.87 -117.92
N VAL A 230 19.10 14.04 -118.16
CA VAL A 230 20.09 14.65 -117.25
C VAL A 230 19.43 15.05 -115.92
N VAL A 231 18.25 15.68 -115.93
CA VAL A 231 17.53 16.04 -114.69
C VAL A 231 17.09 14.79 -113.92
N LEU A 232 16.61 13.75 -114.62
CA LEU A 232 16.26 12.47 -114.00
C LEU A 232 17.50 11.79 -113.41
N SER A 233 18.61 11.75 -114.13
CA SER A 233 19.88 11.19 -113.64
C SER A 233 20.42 11.95 -112.42
N VAL A 234 20.39 13.28 -112.44
CA VAL A 234 20.77 14.11 -111.29
C VAL A 234 19.83 13.89 -110.11
N SER A 235 18.51 13.81 -110.34
CA SER A 235 17.53 13.52 -109.29
C SER A 235 17.72 12.12 -108.70
N GLU A 236 18.09 11.13 -109.51
CA GLU A 236 18.38 9.77 -109.08
C GLU A 236 19.68 9.71 -108.27
N GLN A 237 20.71 10.47 -108.67
CA GLN A 237 21.94 10.64 -107.89
C GLN A 237 21.67 11.32 -106.54
N PHE A 238 20.85 12.38 -106.50
CA PHE A 238 20.44 13.03 -105.24
C PHE A 238 19.65 12.07 -104.34
N LEU A 239 18.76 11.27 -104.92
CA LEU A 239 17.98 10.27 -104.18
C LEU A 239 18.88 9.16 -103.64
N ALA A 240 19.87 8.71 -104.42
CA ALA A 240 20.87 7.75 -104.00
C ALA A 240 21.75 8.30 -102.85
N LEU A 241 22.21 9.55 -102.96
CA LEU A 241 22.96 10.23 -101.89
C LEU A 241 22.13 10.36 -100.60
N THR A 242 20.87 10.78 -100.73
CA THR A 242 19.95 10.90 -99.58
C THR A 242 19.72 9.53 -98.94
N LYS A 243 19.53 8.47 -99.75
CA LYS A 243 19.39 7.09 -99.27
C LYS A 243 20.65 6.59 -98.55
N ILE A 244 21.84 6.92 -99.05
CA ILE A 244 23.11 6.58 -98.38
C ILE A 244 23.22 7.31 -97.03
N GLN A 245 22.83 8.59 -96.99
CA GLN A 245 22.91 9.40 -95.77
C GLN A 245 21.89 8.96 -94.71
N THR A 246 20.67 8.62 -95.11
CA THR A 246 19.67 8.03 -94.20
C THR A 246 20.10 6.65 -93.72
N GLN A 247 20.68 5.81 -94.59
CA GLN A 247 21.22 4.51 -94.18
C GLN A 247 22.35 4.65 -93.15
N LYS A 248 23.27 5.61 -93.33
CA LYS A 248 24.33 5.91 -92.34
C LYS A 248 23.74 6.34 -91.00
N ASN A 249 22.68 7.15 -91.00
CA ASN A 249 22.01 7.58 -89.78
C ASN A 249 21.25 6.43 -89.09
N ILE A 250 20.61 5.55 -89.86
CA ILE A 250 19.96 4.34 -89.34
C ILE A 250 20.99 3.43 -88.68
N ASN A 251 22.13 3.18 -89.32
CA ASN A 251 23.19 2.36 -88.73
C ASN A 251 23.72 2.96 -87.42
N LYS A 252 23.95 4.29 -87.35
CA LYS A 252 24.34 4.97 -86.10
C LYS A 252 23.29 4.85 -85.00
N LEU A 253 21.99 4.86 -85.35
CA LEU A 253 20.92 4.66 -84.39
C LEU A 253 20.87 3.21 -83.89
N LEU A 254 21.09 2.23 -84.77
CA LEU A 254 21.18 0.82 -84.41
C LEU A 254 22.35 0.56 -83.45
N ASP A 255 23.53 1.12 -83.71
CA ASP A 255 24.70 1.02 -82.82
C ASP A 255 24.43 1.64 -81.44
N ARG A 256 23.71 2.76 -81.40
CA ARG A 256 23.29 3.36 -80.12
C ARG A 256 22.26 2.48 -79.39
N MET A 257 21.39 1.81 -80.13
CA MET A 257 20.36 0.95 -79.55
C MET A 257 20.99 -0.31 -78.93
N THR A 258 22.01 -0.89 -79.56
CA THR A 258 22.76 -2.02 -79.00
C THR A 258 23.54 -1.59 -77.75
N GLU A 259 24.20 -0.41 -77.77
CA GLU A 259 24.90 0.11 -76.58
C GLU A 259 23.94 0.33 -75.39
N ILE A 260 22.72 0.82 -75.65
CA ILE A 260 21.67 0.97 -74.62
C ILE A 260 21.22 -0.41 -74.09
N GLN A 261 21.06 -1.40 -74.96
CA GLN A 261 20.70 -2.76 -74.55
C GLN A 261 21.78 -3.42 -73.67
N ASP A 262 23.05 -3.21 -73.99
CA ASP A 262 24.18 -3.71 -73.19
C ASP A 262 24.24 -3.02 -71.82
N LYS A 263 24.04 -1.70 -71.77
CA LYS A 263 23.94 -0.96 -70.50
C LYS A 263 22.77 -1.46 -69.66
N LYS A 264 21.62 -1.72 -70.27
CA LYS A 264 20.46 -2.33 -69.60
C LYS A 264 20.82 -3.69 -69.01
N HIS A 265 21.46 -4.58 -69.76
CA HIS A 265 21.87 -5.91 -69.27
C HIS A 265 22.85 -5.81 -68.09
N LYS A 266 23.85 -4.91 -68.18
CA LYS A 266 24.78 -4.65 -67.07
C LYS A 266 24.06 -4.15 -65.82
N MET A 267 23.10 -3.23 -65.96
CA MET A 267 22.29 -2.76 -64.83
C MET A 267 21.43 -3.87 -64.23
N THR A 268 20.77 -4.69 -65.05
CA THR A 268 19.95 -5.81 -64.56
C THR A 268 20.78 -6.81 -63.76
N LYS A 269 21.99 -7.15 -64.24
CA LYS A 269 22.93 -8.01 -63.49
C LYS A 269 23.31 -7.38 -62.14
N LYS A 270 23.65 -6.09 -62.12
CA LYS A 270 24.00 -5.39 -60.86
C LYS A 270 22.84 -5.37 -59.86
N ILE A 271 21.61 -5.16 -60.33
CA ILE A 271 20.40 -5.18 -59.48
C ILE A 271 20.18 -6.58 -58.91
N LEU A 272 20.34 -7.64 -59.71
CA LEU A 272 20.20 -9.01 -59.24
C LEU A 272 21.23 -9.36 -58.15
N THR A 273 22.50 -8.98 -58.34
CA THR A 273 23.55 -9.19 -57.34
C THR A 273 23.28 -8.43 -56.05
N LEU A 274 22.80 -7.19 -56.13
CA LEU A 274 22.44 -6.42 -54.94
C LEU A 274 21.24 -7.04 -54.21
N LYS A 275 20.24 -7.53 -54.96
CA LYS A 275 19.09 -8.23 -54.36
C LYS A 275 19.49 -9.50 -53.64
N SER A 276 20.41 -10.30 -54.20
CA SER A 276 20.87 -11.52 -53.53
C SER A 276 21.65 -11.18 -52.25
N GLN A 277 22.55 -10.20 -52.30
CA GLN A 277 23.30 -9.76 -51.12
C GLN A 277 22.39 -9.22 -50.00
N VAL A 278 21.36 -8.45 -50.33
CA VAL A 278 20.39 -7.97 -49.35
C VAL A 278 19.58 -9.12 -48.77
N ASN A 279 19.10 -10.05 -49.60
CA ASN A 279 18.38 -11.22 -49.12
C ASN A 279 19.24 -12.07 -48.17
N ASP A 280 20.50 -12.34 -48.53
CA ASP A 280 21.42 -13.13 -47.70
C ASP A 280 21.69 -12.43 -46.36
N SER A 281 21.89 -11.11 -46.38
CA SER A 281 22.07 -10.31 -45.17
C SER A 281 20.80 -10.29 -44.28
N VAL A 282 19.61 -10.22 -44.88
CA VAL A 282 18.34 -10.24 -44.15
C VAL A 282 18.12 -11.63 -43.54
N VAL A 283 18.38 -12.70 -44.29
CA VAL A 283 18.29 -14.08 -43.79
C VAL A 283 19.26 -14.29 -42.63
N GLN A 284 20.50 -13.82 -42.75
CA GLN A 284 21.48 -13.93 -41.65
C GLN A 284 21.02 -13.15 -40.42
N SER A 285 20.50 -11.93 -40.59
CA SER A 285 19.95 -11.14 -39.47
C SER A 285 18.77 -11.84 -38.79
N ILE A 286 17.89 -12.50 -39.55
CA ILE A 286 16.76 -13.27 -39.00
C ILE A 286 17.26 -14.48 -38.22
N LEU A 287 18.27 -15.19 -38.74
CA LEU A 287 18.88 -16.33 -38.05
C LEU A 287 19.56 -15.90 -36.75
N ASP A 288 20.29 -14.79 -36.76
CA ASP A 288 20.95 -14.25 -35.57
C ASP A 288 19.91 -13.83 -34.51
N GLN A 289 18.83 -13.15 -34.91
CA GLN A 289 17.73 -12.80 -34.01
C GLN A 289 17.04 -14.05 -33.43
N ALA A 290 16.77 -15.06 -34.26
CA ALA A 290 16.18 -16.32 -33.80
C ALA A 290 17.10 -17.04 -32.80
N SER A 291 18.42 -16.98 -33.00
CA SER A 291 19.39 -17.53 -32.05
C SER A 291 19.36 -16.80 -30.70
N GLN A 292 19.28 -15.47 -30.72
CA GLN A 292 19.19 -14.64 -29.51
C GLN A 292 17.89 -14.90 -28.74
N TYR A 293 16.76 -15.05 -29.43
CA TYR A 293 15.49 -15.43 -28.79
C TYR A 293 15.55 -16.81 -28.14
N LYS A 294 16.16 -17.81 -28.82
CA LYS A 294 16.36 -19.14 -28.23
C LYS A 294 17.22 -19.07 -26.97
N GLU A 295 18.29 -18.29 -27.00
CA GLU A 295 19.16 -18.10 -25.83
C GLU A 295 18.44 -17.38 -24.69
N ALA A 296 17.67 -16.33 -24.99
CA ALA A 296 16.88 -15.61 -23.99
C ALA A 296 15.84 -16.53 -23.31
N ILE A 297 15.18 -17.39 -24.08
CA ILE A 297 14.24 -18.39 -23.54
C ILE A 297 14.97 -19.38 -22.62
N ALA A 298 16.16 -19.86 -23.00
CA ALA A 298 16.95 -20.76 -22.18
C ALA A 298 17.39 -20.09 -20.86
N ARG A 299 17.83 -18.82 -20.91
CA ARG A 299 18.18 -18.04 -19.72
C ARG A 299 16.98 -17.82 -18.79
N ARG A 300 15.79 -17.54 -19.36
CA ARG A 300 14.55 -17.39 -18.59
C ARG A 300 14.19 -18.69 -17.85
N LYS A 301 14.24 -19.83 -18.53
CA LYS A 301 13.99 -21.15 -17.91
C LYS A 301 14.99 -21.45 -16.78
N LYS A 302 16.26 -21.09 -16.97
CA LYS A 302 17.28 -21.27 -15.93
C LYS A 302 16.98 -20.42 -14.68
N LEU A 303 16.63 -19.14 -14.86
CA LEU A 303 16.26 -18.25 -13.76
C LEU A 303 14.99 -18.71 -13.04
N GLU A 304 14.01 -19.24 -13.77
CA GLU A 304 12.79 -19.80 -13.19
C GLU A 304 13.10 -21.01 -12.31
N ASN A 305 13.94 -21.94 -12.79
CA ASN A 305 14.42 -23.06 -11.98
C ASN A 305 15.24 -22.61 -10.75
N GLU A 306 16.09 -21.59 -10.89
CA GLU A 306 16.85 -21.04 -9.76
C GLU A 306 15.93 -20.41 -8.70
N ARG A 307 14.88 -19.69 -9.12
CA ARG A 307 13.85 -19.15 -8.21
C ARG A 307 13.09 -20.27 -7.50
N LEU A 308 12.73 -21.31 -8.24
CA LEU A 308 12.00 -22.45 -7.70
C LEU A 308 12.85 -23.19 -6.65
N ASN A 309 14.13 -23.43 -6.96
CA ASN A 309 15.08 -24.00 -6.01
C ASN A 309 15.33 -23.10 -4.79
N SER A 310 15.43 -21.78 -4.98
CA SER A 310 15.57 -20.84 -3.87
C SER A 310 14.34 -20.84 -2.96
N SER A 311 13.14 -20.93 -3.55
CA SER A 311 11.89 -21.04 -2.80
C SER A 311 11.83 -22.35 -2.02
N TYR A 312 12.17 -23.48 -2.64
CA TYR A 312 12.25 -24.77 -1.95
C TYR A 312 13.27 -24.75 -0.80
N ASN A 313 14.44 -24.15 -1.00
CA ASN A 313 15.43 -24.01 0.07
C ASN A 313 14.90 -23.12 1.22
N ALA A 314 14.17 -22.04 0.91
CA ALA A 314 13.56 -21.19 1.94
C ALA A 314 12.46 -21.94 2.71
N ILE A 315 11.58 -22.67 2.01
CA ILE A 315 10.53 -23.49 2.63
C ILE A 315 11.17 -24.60 3.50
N SER A 316 12.22 -25.25 3.02
CA SER A 316 12.94 -26.29 3.79
C SER A 316 13.52 -25.72 5.08
N LYS A 317 14.15 -24.53 5.03
CA LYS A 317 14.67 -23.86 6.22
C LYS A 317 13.58 -23.41 7.18
N GLU A 318 12.46 -22.91 6.66
CA GLU A 318 11.31 -22.53 7.49
C GLU A 318 10.74 -23.75 8.23
N LEU A 319 10.63 -24.90 7.54
CA LEU A 319 10.21 -26.15 8.15
C LEU A 319 11.20 -26.65 9.21
N GLU A 320 12.51 -26.54 8.97
CA GLU A 320 13.54 -26.84 9.98
C GLU A 320 13.36 -25.96 11.24
N ILE A 321 13.14 -24.65 11.05
CA ILE A 321 12.91 -23.71 12.16
C ILE A 321 11.62 -24.07 12.90
N GLU A 322 10.54 -24.43 12.21
CA GLU A 322 9.28 -24.77 12.87
C GLU A 322 9.40 -26.08 13.67
N VAL A 323 10.12 -27.08 13.16
CA VAL A 323 10.45 -28.30 13.91
C VAL A 323 11.28 -27.97 15.16
N GLU A 324 12.27 -27.08 15.05
CA GLU A 324 13.06 -26.62 16.20
C GLU A 324 12.20 -25.86 17.22
N ARG A 325 11.27 -25.00 16.77
CA ARG A 325 10.34 -24.30 17.65
C ARG A 325 9.40 -25.24 18.38
N ASP A 326 8.91 -26.27 17.72
CA ASP A 326 8.05 -27.28 18.35
C ASP A 326 8.83 -28.11 19.37
N SER A 327 10.10 -28.45 19.09
CA SER A 327 11.00 -29.07 20.08
C SER A 327 11.18 -28.18 21.30
N ILE A 328 11.47 -26.89 21.12
CA ILE A 328 11.63 -25.93 22.23
C ILE A 328 10.33 -25.79 23.04
N ARG A 329 9.16 -25.82 22.39
CA ARG A 329 7.87 -25.80 23.09
C ARG A 329 7.66 -27.05 23.93
N GLU A 330 8.10 -28.20 23.45
CA GLU A 330 8.02 -29.46 24.19
C GLU A 330 8.94 -29.43 25.41
N ASP A 331 10.19 -29.00 25.23
CA ASP A 331 11.15 -28.79 26.32
C ASP A 331 10.61 -27.79 27.37
N TRP A 332 9.98 -26.69 26.92
CA TRP A 332 9.39 -25.71 27.82
C TRP A 332 8.23 -26.28 28.64
N LYS A 333 7.38 -27.13 28.05
CA LYS A 333 6.33 -27.84 28.79
C LYS A 333 6.92 -28.77 29.84
N GLU A 334 8.02 -29.45 29.52
CA GLU A 334 8.71 -30.31 30.47
C GLU A 334 9.32 -29.50 31.63
N VAL A 335 9.99 -28.38 31.34
CA VAL A 335 10.51 -27.46 32.37
C VAL A 335 9.39 -26.93 33.26
N GLN A 336 8.25 -26.55 32.67
CA GLN A 336 7.10 -26.07 33.43
C GLN A 336 6.55 -27.16 34.36
N LYS A 337 6.48 -28.41 33.89
CA LYS A 337 6.08 -29.54 34.72
C LYS A 337 7.06 -29.80 35.87
N GLN A 338 8.37 -29.75 35.59
CA GLN A 338 9.40 -29.87 36.62
C GLN A 338 9.31 -28.77 37.67
N ARG A 339 9.00 -27.53 37.25
CA ARG A 339 8.74 -26.41 38.15
C ARG A 339 7.53 -26.67 39.04
N ASP A 340 6.41 -27.08 38.46
CA ASP A 340 5.17 -27.35 39.21
C ASP A 340 5.39 -28.49 40.23
N ASP A 341 6.12 -29.54 39.85
CA ASP A 341 6.51 -30.63 40.75
C ASP A 341 7.43 -30.13 41.89
N ALA A 342 8.41 -29.28 41.60
CA ALA A 342 9.28 -28.68 42.60
C ALA A 342 8.51 -27.74 43.56
N GLU A 343 7.56 -26.97 43.05
CA GLU A 343 6.70 -26.09 43.84
C GLU A 343 5.80 -26.90 44.77
N LYS A 344 5.26 -28.02 44.29
CA LYS A 344 4.50 -28.96 45.11
C LYS A 344 5.36 -29.54 46.24
N ILE A 345 6.57 -30.01 45.94
CA ILE A 345 7.52 -30.51 46.95
C ILE A 345 7.84 -29.41 47.96
N LEU A 346 8.09 -28.18 47.50
CA LEU A 346 8.39 -27.05 48.38
C LEU A 346 7.22 -26.77 49.34
N ASN A 347 5.98 -26.76 48.83
CA ASN A 347 4.80 -26.53 49.65
C ASN A 347 4.58 -27.66 50.66
N GLU A 348 4.77 -28.93 50.27
CA GLU A 348 4.75 -30.06 51.19
C GLU A 348 5.82 -29.92 52.30
N LYS A 349 7.03 -29.48 51.95
CA LYS A 349 8.09 -29.22 52.94
C LYS A 349 7.78 -28.05 53.85
N LYS A 350 7.21 -26.95 53.34
CA LYS A 350 6.74 -25.81 54.15
C LYS A 350 5.66 -26.25 55.15
N GLU A 351 4.70 -27.07 54.74
CA GLU A 351 3.70 -27.62 55.65
C GLU A 351 4.31 -28.52 56.73
N LEU A 352 5.31 -29.34 56.38
CA LEU A 352 6.05 -30.14 57.36
C LEU A 352 6.82 -29.28 58.35
N ILE A 353 7.47 -28.20 57.88
CA ILE A 353 8.15 -27.23 58.73
C ILE A 353 7.13 -26.58 59.68
N LEU A 354 6.00 -26.09 59.18
CA LEU A 354 4.93 -25.52 60.02
C LEU A 354 4.41 -26.52 61.07
N LYS A 355 4.26 -27.80 60.72
CA LYS A 355 3.88 -28.86 61.67
C LYS A 355 4.97 -29.09 62.72
N LEU A 356 6.24 -29.08 62.33
CA LEU A 356 7.37 -29.22 63.25
C LEU A 356 7.50 -28.01 64.17
N GLU A 357 7.39 -26.78 63.64
CA GLU A 357 7.38 -25.54 64.42
C GLU A 357 6.25 -25.55 65.45
N LYS A 358 5.04 -25.95 65.04
CA LYS A 358 3.90 -26.10 65.97
C LYS A 358 4.17 -27.14 67.06
N ASN A 359 4.82 -28.26 66.72
CA ASN A 359 5.20 -29.28 67.70
C ASN A 359 6.34 -28.80 68.63
N VAL A 360 7.28 -27.99 68.14
CA VAL A 360 8.33 -27.38 68.96
C VAL A 360 7.73 -26.37 69.93
N VAL A 361 6.78 -25.53 69.49
CA VAL A 361 6.04 -24.61 70.36
C VAL A 361 5.25 -25.37 71.42
N LEU A 362 4.54 -26.45 71.04
CA LEU A 362 3.84 -27.29 72.01
C LEU A 362 4.79 -27.99 73.00
N ASN A 363 5.97 -28.40 72.56
CA ASN A 363 6.99 -28.97 73.44
C ASN A 363 7.62 -27.90 74.35
N ALA A 364 7.74 -26.65 73.92
CA ALA A 364 8.15 -25.53 74.76
C ALA A 364 7.08 -25.18 75.82
N ASP A 365 5.80 -25.28 75.48
CA ASP A 365 4.68 -25.14 76.44
C ASP A 365 4.61 -26.32 77.44
N ILE A 366 5.06 -27.51 77.06
CA ILE A 366 5.21 -28.64 77.98
C ILE A 366 6.46 -28.47 78.87
N ALA A 367 7.56 -27.94 78.33
CA ALA A 367 8.78 -27.65 79.08
C ALA A 367 8.60 -26.51 80.11
N THR A 368 7.65 -25.60 79.91
CA THR A 368 7.32 -24.53 80.87
C THR A 368 6.38 -24.95 82.01
N SER A 369 5.80 -26.16 81.97
CA SER A 369 4.94 -26.68 83.07
C SER A 369 5.34 -28.06 83.60
N GLY A 370 6.33 -28.72 83.00
CA GLY A 370 6.90 -29.98 83.48
C GLY A 370 8.02 -29.80 84.53
N PRO A 371 8.51 -30.91 85.13
CA PRO A 371 9.56 -30.90 86.16
C PRO A 371 10.89 -30.26 85.71
N GLU A 372 11.08 -30.00 84.41
CA GLU A 372 12.23 -29.28 83.86
C GLU A 372 12.18 -27.76 84.12
N ALA A 373 10.99 -27.14 84.17
CA ALA A 373 10.88 -25.72 84.58
C ALA A 373 11.28 -25.52 86.06
N ILE A 374 10.96 -26.50 86.91
CA ILE A 374 11.41 -26.52 88.31
C ILE A 374 12.93 -26.70 88.35
N LEU A 375 13.49 -27.53 87.46
CA LEU A 375 14.93 -27.74 87.37
C LEU A 375 15.67 -26.48 86.89
N ASP A 376 15.15 -25.76 85.90
CA ASP A 376 15.72 -24.50 85.40
C ASP A 376 15.57 -23.36 86.42
N GLU A 377 14.46 -23.30 87.17
CA GLU A 377 14.33 -22.39 88.30
C GLU A 377 15.30 -22.74 89.44
N LEU A 378 15.57 -24.03 89.66
CA LEU A 378 16.58 -24.48 90.63
C LEU A 378 17.99 -24.16 90.15
N ILE A 379 18.30 -24.36 88.87
CA ILE A 379 19.60 -24.08 88.26
C ILE A 379 19.86 -22.57 88.33
N THR A 380 18.88 -21.73 88.00
CA THR A 380 19.02 -20.27 88.13
C THR A 380 19.15 -19.82 89.58
N LYS A 381 18.43 -20.43 90.54
CA LYS A 381 18.63 -20.17 91.98
C LYS A 381 20.01 -20.62 92.47
N ILE A 382 20.51 -21.77 92.03
CA ILE A 382 21.85 -22.27 92.36
C ILE A 382 22.92 -21.38 91.74
N GLN A 383 22.76 -20.97 90.49
CA GLN A 383 23.69 -20.05 89.83
C GLN A 383 23.70 -18.68 90.51
N LYS A 384 22.54 -18.15 90.91
CA LYS A 384 22.44 -16.90 91.66
C LYS A 384 23.09 -17.01 93.05
N ALA A 385 22.84 -18.10 93.78
CA ALA A 385 23.50 -18.36 95.06
C ALA A 385 25.02 -18.55 94.93
N ARG A 386 25.49 -19.17 93.83
CA ARG A 386 26.92 -19.25 93.51
C ARG A 386 27.53 -17.89 93.19
N TYR A 387 26.82 -17.05 92.44
CA TYR A 387 27.26 -15.70 92.12
C TYR A 387 27.33 -14.82 93.37
N GLU A 388 26.31 -14.89 94.24
CA GLU A 388 26.29 -14.22 95.55
C GLU A 388 27.40 -14.76 96.48
N SER A 389 27.68 -16.07 96.46
CA SER A 389 28.81 -16.66 97.19
C SER A 389 30.17 -16.18 96.65
N ILE A 390 30.32 -16.01 95.33
CA ILE A 390 31.54 -15.46 94.73
C ILE A 390 31.71 -13.99 95.13
N ILE A 391 30.64 -13.20 95.13
CA ILE A 391 30.66 -11.79 95.59
C ILE A 391 31.02 -11.71 97.09
N LEU A 392 30.45 -12.59 97.93
CA LEU A 392 30.79 -12.67 99.35
C LEU A 392 32.25 -13.09 99.57
N LYS A 393 32.75 -14.10 98.86
CA LYS A 393 34.17 -14.47 98.91
C LYS A 393 35.10 -13.35 98.40
N ARG A 394 34.67 -12.57 97.41
CA ARG A 394 35.42 -11.43 96.88
C ARG A 394 35.46 -10.26 97.87
N THR A 395 34.36 -10.03 98.59
CA THR A 395 34.29 -8.98 99.63
C THR A 395 34.98 -9.38 100.94
N GLU A 396 35.02 -10.68 101.27
CA GLU A 396 35.85 -11.22 102.36
C GLU A 396 37.35 -11.22 102.01
N ALA A 397 37.71 -11.58 100.77
CA ALA A 397 39.09 -11.49 100.27
C ALA A 397 39.60 -10.03 100.16
N LEU A 398 38.73 -9.05 99.86
CA LEU A 398 39.06 -7.62 99.87
C LEU A 398 39.25 -7.07 101.30
N LYS A 399 38.57 -7.64 102.31
CA LYS A 399 38.79 -7.28 103.73
C LYS A 399 40.01 -7.96 104.35
N GLU A 400 40.43 -9.12 103.83
CA GLU A 400 41.68 -9.79 104.25
C GLU A 400 42.94 -9.28 103.51
N THR A 401 42.79 -8.58 102.37
CA THR A 401 43.93 -8.01 101.61
C THR A 401 44.21 -6.53 101.85
N GLU A 402 43.34 -5.79 102.54
CA GLU A 402 43.60 -4.39 102.95
C GLU A 402 44.44 -4.23 104.23
N SER A 403 44.85 -5.33 104.88
CA SER A 403 45.62 -5.25 106.15
C SER A 403 46.99 -5.93 106.13
N ARG A 404 47.54 -6.32 104.97
CA ARG A 404 48.96 -6.67 104.83
C ARG A 404 49.50 -6.47 103.41
N ASN A 405 50.37 -5.47 103.32
CA ASN A 405 51.39 -5.19 102.29
C ASN A 405 50.93 -4.45 101.03
N LYS A 406 51.14 -3.14 101.07
CA LYS A 406 51.46 -2.31 99.89
C LYS A 406 52.84 -2.69 99.34
N VAL A 407 52.95 -2.52 98.03
CA VAL A 407 54.15 -2.44 97.18
C VAL A 407 54.41 -3.70 96.34
N ASP A 408 54.26 -3.46 95.03
CA ASP A 408 54.71 -4.18 93.84
C ASP A 408 54.10 -5.54 93.52
N VAL A 409 53.28 -5.57 92.47
CA VAL A 409 53.66 -6.06 91.12
C VAL A 409 52.48 -5.77 90.18
N GLU A 410 52.63 -4.73 89.37
CA GLU A 410 52.02 -4.63 88.05
C GLU A 410 52.58 -5.76 87.18
N SER A 411 51.76 -6.75 86.84
CA SER A 411 51.82 -7.48 85.57
C SER A 411 50.79 -8.60 85.61
N ASN A 412 49.98 -8.71 84.55
CA ASN A 412 49.08 -9.81 84.19
C ASN A 412 47.58 -9.62 84.40
N ILE A 413 47.07 -8.40 84.23
CA ILE A 413 45.66 -8.14 83.89
C ILE A 413 45.60 -7.22 82.65
N SER A 414 46.27 -7.62 81.57
CA SER A 414 46.21 -6.90 80.28
C SER A 414 45.93 -7.81 79.08
N GLU A 415 45.56 -9.08 79.26
CA GLU A 415 45.50 -10.02 78.12
C GLU A 415 44.13 -10.68 77.87
N VAL A 416 43.06 -10.24 78.56
CA VAL A 416 41.72 -10.84 78.40
C VAL A 416 40.59 -9.82 78.21
N ILE A 417 40.87 -8.51 78.27
CA ILE A 417 39.84 -7.46 78.06
C ILE A 417 39.97 -6.78 76.67
N GLU A 418 41.10 -6.92 75.96
CA GLU A 418 41.29 -6.29 74.64
C GLU A 418 40.61 -7.02 73.46
N ASN A 419 40.07 -8.25 73.64
CA ASN A 419 39.49 -9.02 72.52
C ASN A 419 37.98 -8.83 72.29
N ASP A 420 37.25 -8.15 73.19
CA ASP A 420 35.80 -7.89 73.01
C ASP A 420 35.50 -6.49 72.44
N GLU A 421 36.39 -5.50 72.62
CA GLU A 421 36.22 -4.16 72.04
C GLU A 421 36.52 -4.15 70.53
N ASP A 422 37.51 -4.92 70.07
CA ASP A 422 37.85 -5.02 68.64
C ASP A 422 36.76 -5.73 67.82
N PHE A 423 36.05 -6.71 68.39
CA PHE A 423 34.96 -7.40 67.71
C PHE A 423 33.67 -6.54 67.63
N GLN A 424 33.40 -5.73 68.66
CA GLN A 424 32.31 -4.75 68.63
C GLN A 424 32.58 -3.61 67.63
N ASN A 425 33.83 -3.14 67.53
CA ASN A 425 34.21 -2.12 66.54
C ASN A 425 34.13 -2.64 65.10
N LEU A 426 34.52 -3.91 64.84
CA LEU A 426 34.39 -4.51 63.50
C LEU A 426 32.93 -4.65 63.06
N MET A 427 32.03 -5.03 63.98
CA MET A 427 30.60 -5.16 63.70
C MET A 427 29.93 -3.80 63.47
N SER A 428 30.40 -2.74 64.14
CA SER A 428 29.91 -1.38 63.92
C SER A 428 30.38 -0.83 62.57
N GLU A 429 31.65 -1.04 62.19
CA GLU A 429 32.17 -0.63 60.88
C GLU A 429 31.48 -1.38 59.73
N GLU A 430 31.22 -2.68 59.86
CA GLU A 430 30.47 -3.43 58.84
C GLU A 430 29.01 -2.94 58.74
N GLN A 431 28.36 -2.59 59.86
CA GLN A 431 27.01 -2.00 59.83
C GLN A 431 26.98 -0.62 59.18
N ASP A 432 27.99 0.21 59.42
CA ASP A 432 28.11 1.53 58.80
C ASP A 432 28.37 1.42 57.29
N ILE A 433 29.20 0.47 56.85
CA ILE A 433 29.45 0.20 55.42
C ILE A 433 28.19 -0.34 54.73
N ILE A 434 27.41 -1.20 55.40
CA ILE A 434 26.13 -1.71 54.87
C ILE A 434 25.12 -0.56 54.78
N HIS A 435 25.06 0.33 55.77
CA HIS A 435 24.19 1.49 55.74
C HIS A 435 24.58 2.47 54.63
N GLU A 436 25.87 2.73 54.41
CA GLU A 436 26.37 3.59 53.33
C GLU A 436 26.05 2.99 51.96
N ASN A 437 26.23 1.67 51.78
CA ASN A 437 25.88 0.98 50.55
C ASN A 437 24.36 0.99 50.27
N LEU A 438 23.52 0.81 51.30
CA LEU A 438 22.07 0.94 51.15
C LEU A 438 21.65 2.37 50.79
N ASN A 439 22.33 3.38 51.35
CA ASN A 439 22.06 4.78 51.02
C ASN A 439 22.46 5.10 49.57
N ASN A 440 23.61 4.59 49.12
CA ASN A 440 24.05 4.74 47.73
C ASN A 440 23.12 4.01 46.73
N ILE A 441 22.60 2.84 47.10
CA ILE A 441 21.59 2.13 46.30
C ILE A 441 20.28 2.93 46.26
N SER A 442 19.86 3.55 47.37
CA SER A 442 18.67 4.40 47.41
C SER A 442 18.82 5.62 46.49
N ILE A 443 19.97 6.30 46.52
CA ILE A 443 20.25 7.46 45.65
C ILE A 443 20.23 7.02 44.18
N SER A 444 20.86 5.89 43.84
CA SER A 444 20.83 5.36 42.46
C SER A 444 19.41 4.98 42.00
N LEU A 445 18.57 4.47 42.90
CA LEU A 445 17.16 4.18 42.61
C LEU A 445 16.37 5.47 42.35
N ASP A 446 16.60 6.51 43.13
CA ASP A 446 15.94 7.82 42.94
C ASP A 446 16.35 8.46 41.60
N GLU A 447 17.62 8.39 41.21
CA GLU A 447 18.10 8.85 39.90
C GLU A 447 17.45 8.07 38.75
N THR A 448 17.31 6.74 38.86
CA THR A 448 16.62 5.94 37.83
C THR A 448 15.13 6.24 37.75
N ASN A 449 14.48 6.53 38.88
CA ASN A 449 13.07 6.93 38.89
C ASN A 449 12.87 8.31 38.26
N GLU A 450 13.83 9.22 38.42
CA GLU A 450 13.81 10.53 37.77
C GLU A 450 14.02 10.40 36.24
N GLU A 451 14.90 9.52 35.78
CA GLU A 451 15.05 9.20 34.34
C GLU A 451 13.77 8.57 33.76
N ILE A 452 13.11 7.66 34.48
CA ILE A 452 11.84 7.06 34.04
C ILE A 452 10.73 8.12 33.97
N ALA A 453 10.69 9.05 34.93
CA ALA A 453 9.75 10.17 34.90
C ALA A 453 9.99 11.09 33.70
N GLN A 454 11.25 11.41 33.38
CA GLN A 454 11.61 12.21 32.20
C GLN A 454 11.25 11.51 30.88
N LEU A 455 11.43 10.18 30.79
CA LEU A 455 11.04 9.39 29.62
C LEU A 455 9.53 9.32 29.44
N ASN A 456 8.76 9.19 30.52
CA ASN A 456 7.30 9.23 30.46
C ASN A 456 6.78 10.61 30.03
N ASP A 457 7.38 11.69 30.53
CA ASP A 457 7.02 13.06 30.16
C ASP A 457 7.35 13.36 28.68
N GLN A 458 8.42 12.75 28.13
CA GLN A 458 8.71 12.79 26.69
C GLN A 458 7.71 11.98 25.86
N LEU A 459 7.32 10.79 26.32
CA LEU A 459 6.31 9.96 25.67
C LEU A 459 4.93 10.63 25.65
N GLU A 460 4.56 11.31 26.74
CA GLU A 460 3.30 12.04 26.83
C GLU A 460 3.27 13.23 25.85
N LYS A 461 4.38 14.00 25.78
CA LYS A 461 4.55 15.07 24.77
C LYS A 461 4.52 14.56 23.33
N GLU A 462 5.11 13.40 23.04
CA GLU A 462 5.02 12.78 21.71
C GLU A 462 3.60 12.27 21.40
N SER A 463 2.85 11.83 22.42
CA SER A 463 1.46 11.38 22.26
C SER A 463 0.48 12.54 22.06
N GLU A 464 0.67 13.68 22.74
CA GLU A 464 -0.15 14.89 22.54
C GLU A 464 0.09 15.53 21.17
N PHE A 465 1.32 15.44 20.64
CA PHE A 465 1.63 15.90 19.28
C PHE A 465 0.89 15.12 18.17
N PHE A 466 0.36 13.93 18.47
CA PHE A 466 -0.33 13.08 17.50
C PHE A 466 -1.85 13.29 17.43
N TYR A 467 -2.45 14.14 18.29
CA TYR A 467 -3.91 14.29 18.39
C TYR A 467 -4.46 15.72 18.16
N GLN A 468 -3.66 16.67 17.63
CA GLN A 468 -4.12 18.06 17.42
C GLN A 468 -4.30 18.53 15.97
N ASP A 469 -4.27 17.65 14.95
CA ASP A 469 -4.42 18.08 13.54
C ASP A 469 -5.80 17.81 12.89
N ASP A 470 -6.82 17.43 13.66
CA ASP A 470 -8.19 17.30 13.14
C ASP A 470 -9.16 18.15 13.98
N GLU A 471 -9.16 19.48 13.76
CA GLU A 471 -10.34 20.37 13.76
C GLU A 471 -9.93 21.86 13.72
N SER A 472 -10.01 22.49 12.55
CA SER A 472 -10.55 23.85 12.32
C SER A 472 -10.00 24.54 11.06
N GLU A 473 -10.82 25.45 10.55
CA GLU A 473 -10.87 26.01 9.20
C GLU A 473 -9.76 27.03 8.85
N PHE A 474 -9.40 27.02 7.57
CA PHE A 474 -8.86 28.09 6.71
C PHE A 474 -8.54 29.49 7.33
N SER A 475 -7.25 29.87 7.32
CA SER A 475 -6.80 31.23 6.99
C SER A 475 -5.36 31.20 6.41
N PRO A 476 -5.13 31.66 5.16
CA PRO A 476 -3.84 31.56 4.51
C PRO A 476 -3.03 32.86 4.68
N GLU A 477 -2.43 33.10 5.85
CA GLU A 477 -1.48 34.23 5.98
C GLU A 477 -0.38 34.10 7.04
N ALA A 478 -0.16 32.91 7.63
CA ALA A 478 0.82 32.72 8.72
C ALA A 478 2.00 31.77 8.40
N SER A 479 2.24 31.41 7.14
CA SER A 479 3.30 30.45 6.75
C SER A 479 4.70 31.06 6.52
N LEU A 480 4.95 32.30 6.95
CA LEU A 480 6.24 32.99 6.75
C LEU A 480 7.12 33.13 8.00
N ASN A 481 6.68 32.67 9.19
CA ASN A 481 7.48 32.80 10.42
C ASN A 481 7.98 31.50 11.04
N PHE A 482 7.68 30.32 10.46
CA PHE A 482 8.10 29.04 11.05
C PHE A 482 9.47 28.52 10.57
N THR A 483 10.05 29.12 9.51
CA THR A 483 11.37 28.70 8.97
C THR A 483 12.56 29.42 9.61
N ASN A 484 12.32 30.43 10.46
CA ASN A 484 13.38 31.18 11.13
C ASN A 484 13.73 30.69 12.54
N SER A 485 12.95 29.78 13.14
CA SER A 485 13.25 29.24 14.49
C SER A 485 14.10 27.96 14.49
N ILE A 486 14.30 27.31 13.33
CA ILE A 486 15.10 26.08 13.22
C ILE A 486 16.52 26.37 12.70
N LYS A 487 16.79 27.58 12.21
CA LYS A 487 18.14 28.03 11.82
C LYS A 487 18.97 28.62 12.98
N SER A 488 18.39 28.91 14.13
CA SER A 488 19.12 29.39 15.31
C SER A 488 19.69 28.28 16.21
N PHE A 489 19.26 27.03 16.06
CA PHE A 489 19.78 25.91 16.85
C PHE A 489 20.93 25.11 16.19
N SER A 490 21.25 25.38 14.92
CA SER A 490 22.32 24.68 14.18
C SER A 490 23.64 25.46 14.11
N SER A 491 23.76 26.60 14.81
CA SER A 491 24.99 27.42 14.86
C SER A 491 25.70 27.46 16.22
N MET A 492 25.25 26.67 17.20
CA MET A 492 25.87 26.59 18.54
C MET A 492 26.38 25.18 18.91
N THR A 493 27.19 24.55 18.05
CA THR A 493 28.03 23.39 18.48
C THR A 493 29.44 23.36 17.87
N ASN A 494 29.92 24.47 17.31
CA ASN A 494 31.31 24.60 16.84
C ASN A 494 32.17 25.47 17.76
N PHE A 495 32.19 25.22 19.08
CA PHE A 495 33.28 25.72 19.94
C PHE A 495 33.27 25.12 21.35
N THR A 496 33.78 23.90 21.52
CA THR A 496 34.46 23.43 22.75
C THR A 496 35.41 22.30 22.38
N GLY A 497 36.60 22.32 22.96
CA GLY A 497 37.81 21.61 22.51
C GLY A 497 37.69 20.08 22.47
N SER A 498 38.53 19.37 21.72
CA SER A 498 39.99 19.50 21.77
C SER A 498 40.47 19.75 23.21
N LEU A 499 40.13 18.84 24.13
CA LEU A 499 40.79 18.61 25.42
C LEU A 499 39.98 17.59 26.25
N THR A 500 39.92 16.32 25.83
CA THR A 500 39.76 15.16 26.75
C THR A 500 39.95 13.85 25.97
N ASN A 501 41.18 13.54 25.57
CA ASN A 501 41.61 12.14 25.38
C ASN A 501 42.95 11.87 26.08
N THR A 502 43.30 12.72 27.05
CA THR A 502 44.48 12.59 27.92
C THR A 502 44.13 12.48 29.40
N ALA A 503 42.83 12.47 29.77
CA ALA A 503 42.39 12.49 31.17
C ALA A 503 41.69 11.21 31.66
N THR A 504 41.30 10.26 30.80
CA THR A 504 40.73 8.96 31.21
C THR A 504 41.77 7.84 31.34
N ASN A 505 43.06 8.16 31.18
CA ASN A 505 44.16 7.20 31.33
C ASN A 505 44.91 7.30 32.68
N ARG A 506 44.45 8.11 33.64
CA ARG A 506 45.13 8.28 34.94
C ARG A 506 44.47 7.61 36.15
N PHE A 507 43.35 6.91 35.97
CA PHE A 507 42.72 6.10 37.02
C PHE A 507 42.36 4.68 36.55
N ARG A 508 43.18 4.08 35.68
CA ARG A 508 43.26 2.62 35.61
C ARG A 508 44.42 2.18 36.48
N GLN A 509 44.11 1.70 37.68
CA GLN A 509 44.98 0.75 38.36
C GLN A 509 45.45 -0.28 37.32
N PHE A 510 46.75 -0.54 37.30
CA PHE A 510 47.40 -1.51 36.43
C PHE A 510 46.80 -2.91 36.68
N ILE A 511 45.66 -3.20 36.06
CA ILE A 511 45.19 -4.57 35.90
C ILE A 511 46.04 -5.13 34.76
N PRO A 512 46.91 -6.12 34.99
CA PRO A 512 47.67 -6.73 33.91
C PRO A 512 46.67 -7.32 32.91
N LEU A 513 46.60 -6.71 31.73
CA LEU A 513 45.73 -7.13 30.64
C LEU A 513 46.17 -8.53 30.20
N SER A 514 45.35 -9.53 30.52
CA SER A 514 45.52 -10.88 30.01
C SER A 514 45.55 -10.86 28.48
N PRO A 515 46.33 -11.73 27.81
CA PRO A 515 46.33 -11.86 26.35
C PRO A 515 44.92 -11.98 25.74
N LYS A 516 43.98 -12.58 26.48
CA LYS A 516 42.57 -12.70 26.07
C LYS A 516 41.85 -11.35 26.02
N MET A 517 42.16 -10.43 26.94
CA MET A 517 41.57 -9.08 26.95
C MET A 517 42.10 -8.20 25.81
N ILE A 518 43.37 -8.38 25.42
CA ILE A 518 43.95 -7.66 24.27
C ILE A 518 43.22 -8.06 22.98
N VAL A 519 43.06 -9.38 22.76
CA VAL A 519 42.33 -9.90 21.58
C VAL A 519 40.86 -9.47 21.58
N LEU A 520 40.22 -9.41 22.76
CA LEU A 520 38.84 -8.91 22.87
C LEU A 520 38.73 -7.44 22.53
N ASN A 521 39.67 -6.60 23.00
CA ASN A 521 39.70 -5.17 22.67
C ASN A 521 39.93 -4.95 21.17
N GLU A 522 40.87 -5.67 20.54
CA GLU A 522 41.08 -5.60 19.09
C GLU A 522 39.82 -6.01 18.30
N ARG A 523 39.08 -7.01 18.78
CA ARG A 523 37.83 -7.44 18.17
C ARG A 523 36.70 -6.43 18.36
N ILE A 524 36.63 -5.79 19.53
CA ILE A 524 35.68 -4.70 19.81
C ILE A 524 35.98 -3.51 18.88
N ASP A 525 37.24 -3.10 18.76
CA ASP A 525 37.65 -2.00 17.88
C ASP A 525 37.33 -2.31 16.40
N TYR A 526 37.55 -3.55 15.97
CA TYR A 526 37.18 -4.00 14.64
C TYR A 526 35.67 -3.95 14.39
N ILE A 527 34.86 -4.38 15.36
CA ILE A 527 33.39 -4.33 15.29
C ILE A 527 32.93 -2.86 15.27
N GLN A 528 33.50 -2.00 16.10
CA GLN A 528 33.17 -0.58 16.18
C GLN A 528 33.47 0.12 14.84
N ALA A 529 34.63 -0.14 14.23
CA ALA A 529 34.97 0.38 12.92
C ALA A 529 34.02 -0.08 11.80
N ASN A 530 33.44 -1.27 11.93
CA ASN A 530 32.43 -1.77 10.99
C ASN A 530 31.06 -1.14 11.21
N ILE A 531 30.67 -0.89 12.46
CA ILE A 531 29.46 -0.14 12.82
C ILE A 531 29.53 1.27 12.24
N ASP A 532 30.66 1.98 12.43
CA ASP A 532 30.85 3.33 11.88
C ASP A 532 30.76 3.37 10.35
N LYS A 533 31.33 2.36 9.67
CA LYS A 533 31.20 2.21 8.20
C LYS A 533 29.75 1.97 7.78
N ALA A 534 28.99 1.20 8.54
CA ALA A 534 27.57 0.94 8.26
C ALA A 534 26.74 2.22 8.47
N GLN A 535 26.96 2.94 9.56
CA GLN A 535 26.30 4.22 9.85
C GLN A 535 26.57 5.25 8.75
N ARG A 536 27.83 5.42 8.30
CA ARG A 536 28.16 6.30 7.17
C ARG A 536 27.46 5.92 5.87
N LYS A 537 27.21 4.62 5.63
CA LYS A 537 26.46 4.15 4.45
C LYS A 537 24.97 4.47 4.57
N ILE A 538 24.41 4.35 5.77
CA ILE A 538 23.01 4.71 6.07
C ILE A 538 22.81 6.22 5.90
N GLU A 539 23.70 7.04 6.44
CA GLU A 539 23.67 8.51 6.31
C GLU A 539 23.69 8.94 4.84
N LYS A 540 24.56 8.35 4.03
CA LYS A 540 24.62 8.60 2.57
C LYS A 540 23.34 8.20 1.84
N LYS A 541 22.64 7.15 2.29
CA LYS A 541 21.36 6.75 1.72
C LYS A 541 20.25 7.72 2.15
N ARG A 542 20.21 8.10 3.43
CA ARG A 542 19.24 9.08 3.96
C ARG A 542 19.33 10.42 3.22
N ASN A 543 20.55 10.93 3.01
CA ASN A 543 20.77 12.16 2.24
C ASN A 543 20.37 12.05 0.77
N LYS A 544 20.43 10.85 0.17
CA LYS A 544 19.93 10.63 -1.20
C LYS A 544 18.41 10.56 -1.26
N VAL A 545 17.76 10.04 -0.22
CA VAL A 545 16.30 9.99 -0.11
C VAL A 545 15.74 11.39 0.09
N SER A 546 16.27 12.16 1.03
CA SER A 546 15.85 13.55 1.26
C SER A 546 15.98 14.41 0.00
N LYS A 547 17.09 14.32 -0.74
CA LYS A 547 17.23 15.03 -2.04
C LYS A 547 16.17 14.64 -3.08
N LYS A 548 15.68 13.41 -3.04
CA LYS A 548 14.61 12.95 -3.95
C LYS A 548 13.23 13.40 -3.46
N GLU A 549 13.00 13.45 -2.16
CA GLU A 549 11.78 14.02 -1.57
C GLU A 549 11.68 15.51 -1.85
N ASP A 550 12.78 16.25 -1.72
CA ASP A 550 12.84 17.67 -2.09
C ASP A 550 12.52 17.88 -3.58
N LEU A 551 13.07 17.02 -4.44
CA LEU A 551 12.77 17.05 -5.88
C LEU A 551 11.29 16.73 -6.15
N LEU A 552 10.74 15.70 -5.51
CA LEU A 552 9.34 15.31 -5.64
C LEU A 552 8.43 16.46 -5.20
N ASN A 553 8.68 17.05 -4.05
CA ASN A 553 7.92 18.18 -3.52
C ASN A 553 8.02 19.40 -4.44
N SER A 554 9.20 19.65 -5.04
CA SER A 554 9.36 20.71 -6.04
C SER A 554 8.54 20.46 -7.31
N LEU A 555 8.47 19.21 -7.78
CA LEU A 555 7.68 18.83 -8.96
C LEU A 555 6.18 18.86 -8.65
N LEU A 556 5.79 18.46 -7.44
CA LEU A 556 4.41 18.49 -6.97
C LEU A 556 3.90 19.92 -6.84
N ASN A 557 4.75 20.83 -6.34
CA ASN A 557 4.46 22.27 -6.31
C ASN A 557 4.45 22.93 -7.70
N GLN A 558 5.11 22.33 -8.71
CA GLN A 558 5.05 22.78 -10.11
C GLN A 558 3.85 22.20 -10.88
N LEU A 559 3.25 21.11 -10.38
CA LEU A 559 2.02 20.51 -10.90
C LEU A 559 0.82 21.32 -10.41
N ASP A 560 0.67 22.52 -10.98
CA ASP A 560 -0.52 23.35 -10.81
C ASP A 560 -1.69 22.72 -11.58
N LEU A 561 -2.39 21.80 -10.90
CA LEU A 561 -3.51 21.01 -11.43
C LEU A 561 -4.68 21.91 -11.87
N ASP A 562 -4.83 23.09 -11.25
CA ASP A 562 -5.92 24.01 -11.55
C ASP A 562 -5.71 24.76 -12.87
N ASN A 563 -4.48 25.20 -13.15
CA ASN A 563 -4.13 25.82 -14.43
C ASN A 563 -4.09 24.83 -15.59
N THR A 564 -3.64 23.59 -15.36
CA THR A 564 -3.59 22.55 -16.41
C THR A 564 -4.98 22.07 -16.82
N LYS A 565 -5.96 22.03 -15.89
CA LYS A 565 -7.35 21.69 -16.19
C LYS A 565 -7.98 22.60 -17.25
N GLN A 566 -7.72 23.91 -17.21
CA GLN A 566 -8.24 24.85 -18.20
C GLN A 566 -7.65 24.59 -19.59
N PHE A 567 -6.35 24.29 -19.68
CA PHE A 567 -5.68 23.97 -20.93
C PHE A 567 -6.22 22.67 -21.56
N PHE A 568 -6.42 21.64 -20.75
CA PHE A 568 -6.99 20.37 -21.22
C PHE A 568 -8.45 20.50 -21.65
N MET A 569 -9.28 21.23 -20.91
CA MET A 569 -10.66 21.49 -21.31
C MET A 569 -10.69 22.23 -22.65
N HIS A 570 -9.79 23.19 -22.87
CA HIS A 570 -9.68 23.88 -24.15
C HIS A 570 -9.30 22.95 -25.30
N ASP A 571 -8.28 22.08 -25.17
CA ASP A 571 -7.91 21.11 -26.22
C ASP A 571 -9.04 20.09 -26.51
N VAL A 572 -9.76 19.65 -25.48
CA VAL A 572 -10.92 18.75 -25.65
C VAL A 572 -12.04 19.44 -26.42
N PHE A 573 -12.40 20.68 -26.06
CA PHE A 573 -13.42 21.44 -26.79
C PHE A 573 -13.00 21.73 -28.24
N GLU A 574 -11.74 22.09 -28.46
CA GLU A 574 -11.23 22.37 -29.81
C GLU A 574 -11.26 21.12 -30.70
N ARG A 575 -10.92 19.94 -30.14
CA ARG A 575 -11.02 18.66 -30.86
C ARG A 575 -12.46 18.27 -31.17
N ILE A 576 -13.37 18.42 -30.20
CA ILE A 576 -14.80 18.18 -30.43
C ILE A 576 -15.31 19.11 -31.55
N GLU A 577 -14.91 20.37 -31.55
CA GLU A 577 -15.33 21.31 -32.58
C GLU A 577 -14.77 20.92 -33.96
N ARG A 578 -13.50 20.52 -34.05
CA ARG A 578 -12.88 20.04 -35.29
C ARG A 578 -13.56 18.76 -35.82
N SER A 579 -13.83 17.79 -34.96
CA SER A 579 -14.47 16.52 -35.35
C SER A 579 -15.92 16.74 -35.80
N MET A 580 -16.68 17.60 -35.11
CA MET A 580 -18.04 17.97 -35.51
C MET A 580 -18.08 18.75 -36.83
N LYS A 581 -17.13 19.67 -37.05
CA LYS A 581 -17.01 20.37 -38.34
C LYS A 581 -16.69 19.40 -39.47
N TRP A 582 -15.78 18.46 -39.26
CA TRP A 582 -15.45 17.43 -40.24
C TRP A 582 -16.66 16.53 -40.56
N LEU A 583 -17.37 16.04 -39.54
CA LEU A 583 -18.56 15.21 -39.70
C LEU A 583 -19.67 15.96 -40.46
N SER A 584 -19.87 17.24 -40.14
CA SER A 584 -20.81 18.11 -40.87
C SER A 584 -20.43 18.27 -42.34
N GLN A 585 -19.13 18.45 -42.65
CA GLN A 585 -18.64 18.54 -44.02
C GLN A 585 -18.85 17.23 -44.79
N MET A 586 -18.55 16.08 -44.18
CA MET A 586 -18.76 14.76 -44.78
C MET A 586 -20.25 14.49 -45.00
N THR A 587 -21.10 14.90 -44.05
CA THR A 587 -22.55 14.78 -44.16
C THR A 587 -23.10 15.59 -45.33
N ASN A 588 -22.69 16.85 -45.43
CA ASN A 588 -23.10 17.72 -46.53
C ASN A 588 -22.59 17.23 -47.89
N THR A 589 -21.38 16.67 -47.93
CA THR A 589 -20.79 16.12 -49.15
C THR A 589 -21.55 14.86 -49.58
N GLY A 590 -21.81 13.93 -48.66
CA GLY A 590 -22.60 12.73 -48.93
C GLY A 590 -24.03 13.07 -49.38
N LEU A 591 -24.65 14.07 -48.77
CA LEU A 591 -26.00 14.53 -49.13
C LEU A 591 -26.03 15.17 -50.53
N ARG A 592 -24.99 15.92 -50.91
CA ARG A 592 -24.82 16.42 -52.29
C ARG A 592 -24.66 15.28 -53.30
N THR A 593 -23.81 14.31 -53.00
CA THR A 593 -23.58 13.14 -53.86
C THR A 593 -24.87 12.33 -54.03
N TRP A 594 -25.64 12.15 -52.95
CA TRP A 594 -26.94 11.48 -53.00
C TRP A 594 -27.95 12.23 -53.87
N ARG A 595 -28.05 13.56 -53.72
CA ARG A 595 -28.90 14.40 -54.58
C ARG A 595 -28.50 14.33 -56.06
N GLN A 596 -27.21 14.20 -56.36
CA GLN A 596 -26.70 14.08 -57.74
C GLN A 596 -26.98 12.70 -58.35
N LEU A 597 -26.89 11.63 -57.56
CA LEU A 597 -27.09 10.25 -58.04
C LEU A 597 -28.56 9.81 -58.05
N GLY A 598 -29.45 10.52 -57.36
CA GLY A 598 -30.89 10.22 -57.30
C GLY A 598 -31.25 8.91 -56.57
N SER A 599 -30.25 8.17 -56.08
CA SER A 599 -30.41 6.94 -55.30
C SER A 599 -29.15 6.68 -54.44
N MET A 600 -29.34 6.02 -53.29
CA MET A 600 -28.22 5.50 -52.50
C MET A 600 -27.75 4.19 -53.12
N ILE A 601 -26.55 4.18 -53.72
CA ILE A 601 -25.93 2.94 -54.22
C ILE A 601 -25.22 2.28 -53.02
N MET A 602 -25.31 0.95 -52.88
CA MET A 602 -24.68 0.20 -51.77
C MET A 602 -23.21 0.54 -51.48
N PRO A 603 -22.34 0.84 -52.47
CA PRO A 603 -20.98 1.29 -52.20
C PRO A 603 -20.90 2.63 -51.46
N ALA A 604 -21.85 3.55 -51.69
CA ALA A 604 -21.92 4.83 -50.99
C ALA A 604 -22.38 4.65 -49.52
N ILE A 605 -23.28 3.70 -49.26
CA ILE A 605 -23.69 3.32 -47.90
C ILE A 605 -22.52 2.68 -47.15
N ASN A 606 -21.81 1.73 -47.78
CA ASN A 606 -20.64 1.10 -47.17
C ASN A 606 -19.50 2.08 -46.91
N GLU A 607 -19.29 3.06 -47.80
CA GLU A 607 -18.30 4.12 -47.58
C GLU A 607 -18.70 5.04 -46.42
N TRP A 608 -19.99 5.34 -46.27
CA TRP A 608 -20.51 6.09 -45.12
C TRP A 608 -20.32 5.34 -43.81
N ASP A 609 -20.66 4.06 -43.77
CA ASP A 609 -20.58 3.24 -42.57
C ASP A 609 -19.12 3.06 -42.11
N THR A 610 -18.23 2.72 -43.05
CA THR A 610 -16.83 2.40 -42.74
C THR A 610 -15.92 3.61 -42.59
N LYS A 611 -16.11 4.69 -43.37
CA LYS A 611 -15.18 5.83 -43.39
C LYS A 611 -15.67 7.04 -42.62
N VAL A 612 -16.99 7.23 -42.50
CA VAL A 612 -17.57 8.42 -41.86
C VAL A 612 -18.06 8.09 -40.46
N LEU A 613 -18.96 7.12 -40.32
CA LEU A 613 -19.57 6.77 -39.03
C LEU A 613 -18.60 6.06 -38.10
N LEU A 614 -17.85 5.05 -38.58
CA LEU A 614 -16.85 4.36 -37.76
C LEU A 614 -15.71 5.29 -37.30
N ALA A 615 -15.27 6.21 -38.17
CA ALA A 615 -14.25 7.19 -37.82
C ALA A 615 -14.74 8.16 -36.74
N ALA A 616 -15.97 8.67 -36.88
CA ALA A 616 -16.60 9.53 -35.88
C ALA A 616 -16.82 8.80 -34.54
N LEU A 617 -17.20 7.52 -34.58
CA LEU A 617 -17.40 6.71 -33.37
C LEU A 617 -16.09 6.44 -32.63
N ASN A 618 -15.00 6.14 -33.36
CA ASN A 618 -13.68 5.96 -32.76
C ASN A 618 -13.16 7.25 -32.11
N GLU A 619 -13.37 8.40 -32.76
CA GLU A 619 -12.96 9.69 -32.20
C GLU A 619 -13.80 10.08 -30.97
N ALA A 620 -15.11 9.80 -30.98
CA ALA A 620 -15.97 9.99 -29.82
C ALA A 620 -15.57 9.09 -28.64
N GLN A 621 -15.16 7.85 -28.90
CA GLN A 621 -14.67 6.93 -27.86
C GLN A 621 -13.32 7.38 -27.26
N ASP A 622 -12.37 7.85 -28.07
CA ASP A 622 -11.10 8.40 -27.58
C ASP A 622 -11.33 9.63 -26.68
N LEU A 623 -12.23 10.53 -27.11
CA LEU A 623 -12.62 11.70 -26.32
C LEU A 623 -13.29 11.31 -24.99
N TYR A 624 -14.18 10.32 -25.00
CA TYR A 624 -14.84 9.82 -23.78
C TYR A 624 -13.84 9.22 -22.78
N VAL A 625 -12.91 8.38 -23.27
CA VAL A 625 -11.88 7.76 -22.40
C VAL A 625 -11.01 8.84 -21.78
N ARG A 626 -10.55 9.82 -22.55
CA ARG A 626 -9.73 10.91 -22.02
C ARG A 626 -10.48 11.74 -20.99
N TYR A 627 -11.73 12.13 -21.27
CA TYR A 627 -12.55 12.91 -20.34
C TYR A 627 -12.82 12.15 -19.02
N SER A 628 -13.05 10.83 -19.10
CA SER A 628 -13.29 9.99 -17.92
C SER A 628 -12.11 9.89 -16.95
N LEU A 629 -10.88 10.14 -17.43
CA LEU A 629 -9.67 10.14 -16.60
C LEU A 629 -9.49 11.43 -15.79
N PHE A 630 -10.18 12.52 -16.15
CA PHE A 630 -10.04 13.83 -15.52
C PHE A 630 -11.25 14.29 -14.68
N CYS A 631 -12.37 13.55 -14.74
CA CYS A 631 -13.56 13.83 -13.93
C CYS A 631 -13.67 13.00 -12.63
N LYS A 632 -12.56 12.41 -12.16
CA LYS A 632 -12.40 11.92 -10.80
C LYS A 632 -11.50 12.86 -10.03
#